data_AF-A0A9W6I8C2-F1
#
_entry.id   AF-A0A9W6I8C2-F1
#
_cell.length_a   1.000
_cell.length_b   1.000
_cell.length_c   1.000
_cell.angle_alpha   90.00
_cell.angle_beta   90.00
_cell.angle_gamma   90.00
#
_symmetry.space_group_name_H-M   'P 1'
#
loop_
_entity.id
_entity.type
_entity.pdbx_description
1 polymer ?
#
loop_
_entity_poly.entity_id
_entity_poly.type
_entity_poly.pdbx_seq_one_letter_code
_entity_poly.pdbx_strand_id
1 'polypeptide(L)'
;MKRSVAVLAIVSALGLSGCAEKNATSDVAAPQAAHERRGALDVSALRIMEADFQALPSPEALAEVQSIVAVGVVDGWQEGPALASYPNGPLEHRIFLRIKVTQPLKGVKDGKLKNDSLVFVDLYRGAVVRDESKKPEEWLPRKSPENFEKSIPAGTRATVFVNEHIPYEGAVVKPGAALPENAVLTSPPPQGLVFEDQRLVQQNKADGQVIVGGIEPLDVAGTRSGWLEPKNMDELIARLKLHGFSG
;
A
#
# COMPACT_ATOMS: atom_id res chain seq x y z
N MET A 1 3.87 20.08 -85.47
CA MET A 1 2.95 20.46 -84.36
C MET A 1 2.46 19.18 -83.69
N LYS A 2 2.61 19.10 -82.37
CA LYS A 2 2.42 17.91 -81.54
C LYS A 2 0.95 17.52 -81.43
N ARG A 3 0.60 16.25 -81.65
CA ARG A 3 -0.65 15.64 -81.17
C ARG A 3 -0.43 14.17 -80.82
N SER A 4 -0.44 13.92 -79.52
CA SER A 4 -0.55 12.61 -78.89
C SER A 4 -1.41 12.83 -77.65
N VAL A 5 -2.27 11.93 -77.17
CA VAL A 5 -2.69 10.59 -77.60
C VAL A 5 -3.98 10.30 -76.81
N ALA A 6 -4.82 9.47 -77.42
CA ALA A 6 -5.83 8.55 -76.89
C ALA A 6 -6.73 8.92 -75.68
N VAL A 7 -8.02 8.77 -75.98
CA VAL A 7 -9.21 8.66 -75.13
C VAL A 7 -9.40 7.20 -74.71
N LEU A 8 -9.83 6.93 -73.47
CA LEU A 8 -10.95 6.03 -73.06
C LEU A 8 -10.82 5.68 -71.55
N ALA A 9 -11.85 5.41 -70.75
CA ALA A 9 -13.21 5.92 -70.55
C ALA A 9 -13.86 5.06 -69.44
N ILE A 10 -14.63 5.69 -68.53
CA ILE A 10 -15.87 5.20 -67.86
C ILE A 10 -15.65 4.08 -66.78
N VAL A 11 -16.14 4.15 -65.53
CA VAL A 11 -17.52 4.29 -65.02
C VAL A 11 -17.58 4.87 -63.60
N SER A 12 -18.66 5.61 -63.39
CA SER A 12 -19.18 6.34 -62.23
C SER A 12 -19.79 5.47 -61.09
N ALA A 13 -19.56 5.94 -59.86
CA ALA A 13 -20.53 6.35 -58.82
C ALA A 13 -21.57 5.40 -58.15
N LEU A 14 -21.79 5.75 -56.85
CA LEU A 14 -22.91 5.46 -55.91
C LEU A 14 -22.84 4.09 -55.19
N GLY A 15 -22.99 3.94 -53.87
CA GLY A 15 -23.28 4.76 -52.67
C GLY A 15 -22.91 3.87 -51.45
N LEU A 16 -22.93 4.23 -50.17
CA LEU A 16 -23.74 5.12 -49.35
C LEU A 16 -23.00 5.35 -48.02
N SER A 17 -23.15 6.57 -47.49
CA SER A 17 -23.38 6.91 -46.07
C SER A 17 -22.73 6.12 -44.93
N GLY A 18 -21.96 6.81 -44.10
CA GLY A 18 -21.61 6.35 -42.76
C GLY A 18 -20.59 7.27 -42.07
N CYS A 19 -21.07 8.36 -41.47
CA CYS A 19 -20.31 9.11 -40.48
C CYS A 19 -19.90 8.18 -39.34
N ALA A 20 -18.61 8.13 -39.02
CA ALA A 20 -18.16 7.72 -37.69
C ALA A 20 -16.84 8.44 -37.41
N GLU A 21 -16.94 9.57 -36.72
CA GLU A 21 -15.88 10.07 -35.86
C GLU A 21 -15.45 8.92 -34.94
N LYS A 22 -14.21 8.45 -35.10
CA LYS A 22 -13.53 7.70 -34.05
C LYS A 22 -12.40 8.56 -33.53
N ASN A 23 -12.73 9.27 -32.46
CA ASN A 23 -11.76 9.73 -31.48
C ASN A 23 -10.82 8.58 -31.14
N ALA A 24 -9.57 8.69 -31.59
CA ALA A 24 -8.48 7.91 -31.02
C ALA A 24 -8.11 8.57 -29.69
N THR A 25 -8.97 8.39 -28.68
CA THR A 25 -8.53 8.46 -27.29
C THR A 25 -7.59 7.29 -27.09
N SER A 26 -6.31 7.59 -26.94
CA SER A 26 -5.34 6.69 -26.35
C SER A 26 -5.86 6.27 -24.99
N ASP A 27 -6.46 5.08 -24.91
CA ASP A 27 -6.60 4.34 -23.67
C ASP A 27 -5.18 4.04 -23.20
N VAL A 28 -4.65 4.93 -22.35
CA VAL A 28 -3.58 4.58 -21.43
C VAL A 28 -4.21 3.55 -20.50
N ALA A 29 -4.08 2.29 -20.88
CA ALA A 29 -4.34 1.18 -19.98
C ALA A 29 -3.42 1.37 -18.77
N ALA A 30 -3.98 1.88 -17.68
CA ALA A 30 -3.37 1.77 -16.37
C ALA A 30 -3.00 0.30 -16.17
N PRO A 31 -1.78 -0.04 -15.71
CA PRO A 31 -1.45 -1.41 -15.41
C PRO A 31 -2.42 -1.88 -14.33
N GLN A 32 -3.42 -2.66 -14.73
CA GLN A 32 -4.27 -3.38 -13.79
C GLN A 32 -3.35 -4.28 -12.99
N ALA A 33 -3.23 -3.97 -11.70
CA ALA A 33 -2.54 -4.77 -10.70
C ALA A 33 -2.87 -6.25 -10.93
N ALA A 34 -1.88 -6.99 -11.41
CA ALA A 34 -2.00 -8.42 -11.61
C ALA A 34 -2.26 -9.07 -10.23
N HIS A 35 -3.40 -9.74 -10.12
CA HIS A 35 -3.78 -10.61 -9.01
C HIS A 35 -4.08 -9.96 -7.66
N GLU A 36 -5.17 -9.20 -7.57
CA GLU A 36 -6.03 -9.30 -6.38
C GLU A 36 -6.56 -10.74 -6.30
N ARG A 37 -5.82 -11.60 -5.60
CA ARG A 37 -6.25 -12.96 -5.30
C ARG A 37 -7.59 -12.88 -4.57
N ARG A 38 -8.44 -13.90 -4.74
CA ARG A 38 -9.68 -14.07 -3.97
C ARG A 38 -9.35 -14.36 -2.48
N GLY A 39 -8.65 -13.47 -1.80
CA GLY A 39 -8.46 -13.43 -0.35
C GLY A 39 -9.62 -12.75 0.37
N ALA A 40 -9.57 -12.72 1.70
CA ALA A 40 -10.46 -11.92 2.54
C ALA A 40 -9.93 -10.51 2.81
N LEU A 41 -8.61 -10.29 2.72
CA LEU A 41 -8.01 -9.00 2.97
C LEU A 41 -8.17 -8.06 1.77
N ASP A 42 -8.61 -6.83 2.04
CA ASP A 42 -8.66 -5.74 1.07
C ASP A 42 -7.59 -4.69 1.40
N VAL A 43 -6.41 -4.84 0.82
CA VAL A 43 -5.29 -3.90 1.04
C VAL A 43 -5.41 -2.61 0.21
N SER A 44 -6.45 -2.44 -0.62
CA SER A 44 -6.66 -1.21 -1.42
C SER A 44 -6.86 0.03 -0.54
N ALA A 45 -7.23 -0.15 0.73
CA ALA A 45 -7.23 0.89 1.75
C ALA A 45 -5.86 1.55 1.94
N LEU A 46 -4.76 0.82 1.72
CA LEU A 46 -3.39 1.30 1.92
C LEU A 46 -2.75 1.88 0.66
N ARG A 47 -3.28 1.53 -0.52
CA ARG A 47 -2.73 1.88 -1.84
C ARG A 47 -3.32 3.17 -2.38
N ILE A 48 -3.15 4.25 -1.62
CA ILE A 48 -3.79 5.55 -1.92
C ILE A 48 -2.92 6.42 -2.83
N MET A 49 -1.60 6.23 -2.80
CA MET A 49 -0.64 7.00 -3.59
C MET A 49 0.34 6.06 -4.25
N GLU A 50 0.71 6.38 -5.48
CA GLU A 50 1.86 5.78 -6.15
C GLU A 50 3.14 6.35 -5.52
N ALA A 51 4.08 5.49 -5.21
CA ALA A 51 5.41 5.87 -4.76
C ALA A 51 6.42 5.59 -5.87
N ASP A 52 7.25 6.58 -6.22
CA ASP A 52 8.48 6.33 -6.97
C ASP A 52 9.56 5.94 -5.98
N PHE A 53 9.98 4.68 -6.01
CA PHE A 53 10.99 4.16 -5.08
C PHE A 53 11.79 3.02 -5.71
N GLN A 54 13.01 2.85 -5.22
CA GLN A 54 13.83 1.70 -5.59
C GLN A 54 13.36 0.46 -4.83
N ALA A 55 12.61 -0.42 -5.52
CA ALA A 55 12.15 -1.66 -4.93
C ALA A 55 13.31 -2.59 -4.58
N LEU A 56 13.33 -3.07 -3.33
CA LEU A 56 14.32 -4.02 -2.85
C LEU A 56 13.93 -5.45 -3.24
N PRO A 57 14.91 -6.29 -3.62
CA PRO A 57 14.66 -7.56 -4.28
C PRO A 57 14.13 -8.66 -3.36
N SER A 58 14.27 -8.52 -2.04
CA SER A 58 13.85 -9.55 -1.08
C SER A 58 13.50 -8.97 0.30
N PRO A 59 12.80 -9.75 1.16
CA PRO A 59 12.54 -9.37 2.54
C PRO A 59 13.81 -9.10 3.36
N GLU A 60 14.88 -9.86 3.11
CA GLU A 60 16.15 -9.72 3.81
C GLU A 60 16.84 -8.41 3.45
N ALA A 61 16.88 -8.07 2.15
CA ALA A 61 17.43 -6.80 1.69
C ALA A 61 16.70 -5.61 2.32
N LEU A 62 15.38 -5.71 2.50
CA LEU A 62 14.62 -4.70 3.24
C LEU A 62 14.95 -4.71 4.74
N ALA A 63 15.01 -5.88 5.36
CA ALA A 63 15.37 -6.03 6.77
C ALA A 63 16.77 -5.49 7.12
N GLU A 64 17.72 -5.53 6.18
CA GLU A 64 19.05 -4.95 6.36
C GLU A 64 18.99 -3.44 6.57
N VAL A 65 18.19 -2.73 5.75
CA VAL A 65 18.12 -1.26 5.76
C VAL A 65 17.13 -0.68 6.77
N GLN A 66 16.10 -1.43 7.16
CA GLN A 66 15.14 -0.96 8.17
C GLN A 66 15.66 -1.17 9.59
N SER A 67 15.45 -0.20 10.48
CA SER A 67 15.92 -0.28 11.87
C SER A 67 15.12 -1.27 12.72
N ILE A 68 13.83 -1.47 12.41
CA ILE A 68 12.91 -2.31 13.15
C ILE A 68 12.29 -3.36 12.21
N VAL A 69 12.32 -4.62 12.64
CA VAL A 69 11.61 -5.72 11.97
C VAL A 69 10.88 -6.52 13.03
N ALA A 70 9.58 -6.68 12.88
CA ALA A 70 8.75 -7.41 13.85
C ALA A 70 7.62 -8.19 13.20
N VAL A 71 7.26 -9.27 13.86
CA VAL A 71 6.04 -10.04 13.61
C VAL A 71 5.05 -9.72 14.70
N GLY A 72 3.80 -9.59 14.33
CA GLY A 72 2.72 -9.39 15.28
C GLY A 72 1.36 -9.74 14.72
N VAL A 73 0.36 -9.34 15.47
CA VAL A 73 -1.04 -9.37 15.05
C VAL A 73 -1.57 -7.94 15.05
N VAL A 74 -2.42 -7.63 14.08
CA VAL A 74 -3.17 -6.40 14.06
C VAL A 74 -4.04 -6.35 15.34
N ASP A 75 -3.85 -5.30 16.11
CA ASP A 75 -4.60 -5.02 17.34
C ASP A 75 -5.77 -4.05 17.07
N GLY A 76 -5.69 -3.31 15.96
CA GLY A 76 -6.75 -2.47 15.43
C GLY A 76 -6.22 -1.24 14.71
N TRP A 77 -7.12 -0.29 14.48
CA TRP A 77 -6.83 0.99 13.82
C TRP A 77 -7.13 2.16 14.74
N GLN A 78 -6.38 3.25 14.58
CA GLN A 78 -6.55 4.47 15.37
C GLN A 78 -6.39 5.71 14.47
N GLU A 79 -7.21 6.73 14.70
CA GLU A 79 -7.10 8.01 14.01
C GLU A 79 -5.78 8.71 14.38
N GLY A 80 -4.98 9.04 13.38
CA GLY A 80 -3.77 9.84 13.52
C GLY A 80 -4.04 11.34 13.38
N PRO A 81 -2.99 12.18 13.37
CA PRO A 81 -3.16 13.61 13.20
C PRO A 81 -3.63 14.00 11.79
N ALA A 82 -4.19 15.20 11.68
CA ALA A 82 -4.36 15.91 10.42
C ALA A 82 -3.32 17.02 10.34
N LEU A 83 -2.52 17.00 9.28
CA LEU A 83 -1.38 17.90 9.07
C LEU A 83 -1.71 18.92 7.98
N ALA A 84 -1.10 20.09 8.07
CA ALA A 84 -1.13 21.08 7.00
C ALA A 84 0.30 21.44 6.58
N SER A 85 0.60 21.20 5.32
CA SER A 85 1.92 21.44 4.73
C SER A 85 2.20 22.94 4.51
N TYR A 86 1.14 23.76 4.46
CA TYR A 86 1.22 25.23 4.45
C TYR A 86 -0.08 25.86 4.99
N PRO A 87 -0.07 27.15 5.39
CA PRO A 87 -1.26 27.84 5.90
C PRO A 87 -2.44 27.75 4.92
N ASN A 88 -3.60 27.33 5.42
CA ASN A 88 -4.84 27.13 4.65
C ASN A 88 -4.77 26.07 3.53
N GLY A 89 -3.70 25.27 3.47
CA GLY A 89 -3.60 24.16 2.53
C GLY A 89 -4.52 22.98 2.88
N PRO A 90 -4.57 21.97 1.98
CA PRO A 90 -5.23 20.71 2.26
C PRO A 90 -4.75 20.07 3.57
N LEU A 91 -5.64 19.32 4.20
CA LEU A 91 -5.32 18.53 5.38
C LEU A 91 -4.89 17.14 4.94
N GLU A 92 -3.68 16.74 5.31
CA GLU A 92 -3.17 15.38 5.15
C GLU A 92 -3.52 14.58 6.40
N HIS A 93 -4.48 13.68 6.28
CA HIS A 93 -4.91 12.85 7.41
C HIS A 93 -4.03 11.61 7.51
N ARG A 94 -3.64 11.30 8.74
CA ARG A 94 -2.90 10.10 9.11
C ARG A 94 -3.82 9.09 9.77
N ILE A 95 -3.45 7.82 9.67
CA ILE A 95 -4.08 6.74 10.42
C ILE A 95 -2.99 5.82 10.94
N PHE A 96 -3.17 5.31 12.16
CA PHE A 96 -2.25 4.40 12.80
C PHE A 96 -2.78 2.98 12.74
N LEU A 97 -2.01 2.09 12.11
CA LEU A 97 -2.18 0.66 12.25
C LEU A 97 -1.49 0.21 13.55
N ARG A 98 -2.26 -0.40 14.45
CA ARG A 98 -1.75 -0.93 15.72
C ARG A 98 -1.39 -2.38 15.57
N ILE A 99 -0.17 -2.73 15.93
CA ILE A 99 0.34 -4.10 15.88
C ILE A 99 0.84 -4.48 17.26
N LYS A 100 0.25 -5.54 17.80
CA LYS A 100 0.75 -6.20 18.99
C LYS A 100 1.85 -7.17 18.56
N VAL A 101 3.08 -6.86 18.95
CA VAL A 101 4.27 -7.64 18.60
C VAL A 101 4.23 -8.97 19.30
N THR A 102 4.31 -10.05 18.54
CA THR A 102 4.43 -11.42 19.07
C THR A 102 5.86 -11.92 19.01
N GLN A 103 6.65 -11.40 18.05
CA GLN A 103 8.02 -11.80 17.87
C GLN A 103 8.85 -10.69 17.22
N PRO A 104 9.72 -9.99 17.97
CA PRO A 104 10.66 -9.06 17.38
C PRO A 104 11.76 -9.83 16.63
N LEU A 105 12.20 -9.30 15.48
CA LEU A 105 13.27 -9.88 14.65
C LEU A 105 14.50 -8.95 14.56
N LYS A 106 14.29 -7.64 14.70
CA LYS A 106 15.33 -6.59 14.71
C LYS A 106 14.81 -5.38 15.50
N GLY A 107 15.71 -4.65 16.17
CA GLY A 107 15.36 -3.47 16.97
C GLY A 107 15.18 -3.74 18.47
N VAL A 108 15.56 -4.92 18.97
CA VAL A 108 15.44 -5.32 20.38
C VAL A 108 16.52 -4.70 21.28
N LYS A 109 17.71 -4.44 20.73
CA LYS A 109 18.92 -4.07 21.51
C LYS A 109 18.77 -2.78 22.33
N ASP A 110 17.92 -1.85 21.92
CA ASP A 110 17.67 -0.60 22.63
C ASP A 110 16.45 -0.67 23.57
N GLY A 111 15.89 -1.86 23.79
CA GLY A 111 14.73 -2.09 24.67
C GLY A 111 13.39 -1.55 24.13
N LYS A 112 13.39 -0.95 22.94
CA LYS A 112 12.20 -0.35 22.30
C LYS A 112 11.18 -1.40 21.85
N LEU A 113 11.65 -2.58 21.43
CA LEU A 113 10.80 -3.63 20.89
C LEU A 113 10.95 -4.92 21.70
N LYS A 114 9.85 -5.39 22.30
CA LYS A 114 9.76 -6.65 23.03
C LYS A 114 8.47 -7.36 22.66
N ASN A 115 8.35 -8.62 23.07
CA ASN A 115 7.07 -9.31 23.00
C ASN A 115 6.00 -8.50 23.74
N ASP A 116 4.79 -8.48 23.20
CA ASP A 116 3.64 -7.70 23.64
C ASP A 116 3.80 -6.16 23.54
N SER A 117 4.88 -5.64 22.95
CA SER A 117 4.96 -4.22 22.58
C SER A 117 3.85 -3.85 21.59
N LEU A 118 3.33 -2.62 21.71
CA LEU A 118 2.45 -2.02 20.71
C LEU A 118 3.26 -1.13 19.78
N VAL A 119 3.31 -1.52 18.51
CA VAL A 119 3.85 -0.72 17.41
C VAL A 119 2.70 -0.01 16.72
N PHE A 120 2.85 1.30 16.56
CA PHE A 120 1.93 2.14 15.80
C PHE A 120 2.61 2.47 14.48
N VAL A 121 2.08 1.93 13.38
CA VAL A 121 2.57 2.19 12.03
C VAL A 121 1.79 3.36 11.46
N ASP A 122 2.50 4.47 11.21
CA ASP A 122 1.92 5.67 10.65
C ASP A 122 1.71 5.55 9.14
N LEU A 123 0.45 5.66 8.73
CA LEU A 123 0.00 5.51 7.36
C LEU A 123 -0.77 6.74 6.89
N TYR A 124 -0.67 7.02 5.60
CA TYR A 124 -1.46 8.07 4.98
C TYR A 124 -2.91 7.60 4.79
N ARG A 125 -3.87 8.39 5.28
CA ARG A 125 -5.31 8.11 5.17
C ARG A 125 -5.92 8.81 3.95
N GLY A 126 -5.29 9.87 3.47
CA GLY A 126 -5.75 10.70 2.36
C GLY A 126 -5.78 12.20 2.69
N ALA A 127 -5.85 13.02 1.65
CA ALA A 127 -5.95 14.46 1.79
C ALA A 127 -7.40 14.94 1.67
N VAL A 128 -7.69 16.06 2.33
CA VAL A 128 -8.97 16.77 2.24
C VAL A 128 -8.71 18.24 1.97
N VAL A 129 -9.29 18.76 0.88
CA VAL A 129 -9.31 20.22 0.64
C VAL A 129 -10.25 20.85 1.65
N ARG A 130 -9.78 21.89 2.35
CA ARG A 130 -10.62 22.65 3.27
C ARG A 130 -11.70 23.36 2.46
N ASP A 131 -12.94 23.13 2.84
CA ASP A 131 -14.10 23.78 2.26
C ASP A 131 -14.68 24.71 3.32
N GLU A 132 -14.44 26.02 3.18
CA GLU A 132 -14.87 27.03 4.15
C GLU A 132 -16.40 27.14 4.26
N SER A 133 -17.16 26.56 3.31
CA SER A 133 -18.61 26.45 3.43
C SER A 133 -19.06 25.33 4.39
N LYS A 134 -18.14 24.46 4.80
CA LYS A 134 -18.39 23.32 5.71
C LYS A 134 -17.73 23.53 7.06
N LYS A 135 -18.21 22.79 8.06
CA LYS A 135 -17.59 22.79 9.37
C LYS A 135 -16.27 22.00 9.35
N PRO A 136 -15.26 22.38 10.16
CA PRO A 136 -13.99 21.67 10.21
C PRO A 136 -14.10 20.17 10.50
N GLU A 137 -15.12 19.73 11.22
CA GLU A 137 -15.39 18.32 11.52
C GLU A 137 -15.79 17.52 10.28
N GLU A 138 -16.24 18.18 9.22
CA GLU A 138 -16.64 17.58 7.95
C GLU A 138 -15.46 17.46 6.97
N TRP A 139 -14.31 18.06 7.29
CA TRP A 139 -13.07 17.89 6.54
C TRP A 139 -12.42 16.55 6.91
N LEU A 140 -13.00 15.45 6.42
CA LEU A 140 -12.53 14.08 6.68
C LEU A 140 -12.34 13.30 5.37
N PRO A 141 -11.32 12.42 5.29
CA PRO A 141 -11.15 11.55 4.14
C PRO A 141 -12.33 10.59 3.97
N ARG A 142 -12.56 10.16 2.73
CA ARG A 142 -13.65 9.21 2.39
C ARG A 142 -13.58 7.89 3.18
N LYS A 143 -12.38 7.37 3.43
CA LYS A 143 -12.19 6.13 4.19
C LYS A 143 -12.10 6.46 5.67
N SER A 144 -12.96 5.91 6.53
CA SER A 144 -12.88 6.05 7.99
C SER A 144 -12.03 4.92 8.61
N PRO A 145 -11.57 5.05 9.88
CA PRO A 145 -10.87 3.95 10.56
C PRO A 145 -11.62 2.61 10.51
N GLU A 146 -12.95 2.63 10.58
CA GLU A 146 -13.78 1.42 10.47
C GLU A 146 -13.69 0.75 9.09
N ASN A 147 -13.40 1.52 8.03
CA ASN A 147 -13.15 0.95 6.71
C ASN A 147 -11.81 0.20 6.69
N PHE A 148 -10.77 0.73 7.35
CA PHE A 148 -9.49 0.03 7.49
C PHE A 148 -9.62 -1.22 8.34
N GLU A 149 -10.38 -1.16 9.45
CA GLU A 149 -10.67 -2.33 10.30
C GLU A 149 -11.42 -3.42 9.53
N LYS A 150 -12.39 -3.08 8.67
CA LYS A 150 -13.06 -4.07 7.82
C LYS A 150 -12.12 -4.71 6.80
N SER A 151 -11.21 -3.92 6.24
CA SER A 151 -10.25 -4.34 5.22
C SER A 151 -9.13 -5.23 5.77
N ILE A 152 -8.62 -4.88 6.96
CA ILE A 152 -7.53 -5.56 7.66
C ILE A 152 -7.92 -5.62 9.15
N PRO A 153 -8.70 -6.64 9.55
CA PRO A 153 -9.26 -6.72 10.89
C PRO A 153 -8.24 -7.10 11.94
N ALA A 154 -8.56 -6.80 13.19
CA ALA A 154 -7.84 -7.31 14.35
C ALA A 154 -7.66 -8.84 14.29
N GLY A 155 -6.51 -9.32 14.76
CA GLY A 155 -6.08 -10.72 14.67
C GLY A 155 -5.37 -11.09 13.35
N THR A 156 -5.35 -10.22 12.34
CA THR A 156 -4.57 -10.44 11.12
C THR A 156 -3.08 -10.52 11.45
N ARG A 157 -2.40 -11.61 11.08
CA ARG A 157 -0.94 -11.72 11.26
C ARG A 157 -0.23 -10.80 10.29
N ALA A 158 0.79 -10.11 10.79
CA ALA A 158 1.55 -9.14 10.02
C ALA A 158 3.06 -9.26 10.31
N THR A 159 3.87 -9.01 9.28
CA THR A 159 5.28 -8.65 9.44
C THR A 159 5.46 -7.20 9.01
N VAL A 160 6.19 -6.44 9.82
CA VAL A 160 6.50 -5.03 9.56
C VAL A 160 8.00 -4.80 9.49
N PHE A 161 8.40 -4.04 8.49
CA PHE A 161 9.76 -3.53 8.28
C PHE A 161 9.64 -2.01 8.31
N VAL A 162 10.11 -1.38 9.38
CA VAL A 162 9.82 0.03 9.64
C VAL A 162 11.04 0.75 10.22
N ASN A 163 10.99 2.08 10.15
CA ASN A 163 11.86 2.93 10.93
C ASN A 163 11.11 3.63 12.06
N GLU A 164 11.86 4.13 13.03
CA GLU A 164 11.31 5.10 13.98
C GLU A 164 10.72 6.28 13.21
N HIS A 165 9.55 6.72 13.66
CA HIS A 165 8.84 7.81 13.01
C HIS A 165 9.63 9.11 13.15
N ILE A 166 9.90 9.75 12.00
CA ILE A 166 10.50 11.09 11.97
C ILE A 166 9.37 12.12 12.22
N PRO A 167 9.56 13.13 13.08
CA PRO A 167 8.54 14.14 13.35
C PRO A 167 7.96 14.75 12.06
N TYR A 168 6.66 15.04 12.09
CA TYR A 168 5.99 15.68 10.96
C TYR A 168 6.58 17.05 10.66
N GLU A 169 6.83 17.31 9.38
CA GLU A 169 7.26 18.64 8.91
C GLU A 169 6.09 19.64 8.89
N GLY A 170 4.87 19.15 8.63
CA GLY A 170 3.65 19.94 8.59
C GLY A 170 3.10 20.32 9.97
N ALA A 171 2.36 21.43 10.03
CA ALA A 171 1.70 21.85 11.25
C ALA A 171 0.56 20.87 11.60
N VAL A 172 0.55 20.37 12.84
CA VAL A 172 -0.56 19.57 13.36
C VAL A 172 -1.77 20.46 13.57
N VAL A 173 -2.80 20.28 12.74
CA VAL A 173 -4.07 21.01 12.84
C VAL A 173 -5.03 20.28 13.77
N LYS A 174 -5.03 18.94 13.70
CA LYS A 174 -5.77 18.07 14.62
C LYS A 174 -4.80 16.99 15.11
N PRO A 175 -4.64 16.77 16.42
CA PRO A 175 -3.63 15.84 16.94
C PRO A 175 -3.98 14.35 16.78
N GLY A 176 -5.24 14.01 16.47
CA GLY A 176 -5.72 12.61 16.47
C GLY A 176 -5.93 12.08 17.89
N ALA A 177 -6.08 10.76 18.02
CA ALA A 177 -6.17 10.11 19.32
C ALA A 177 -4.78 9.99 19.97
N ALA A 178 -4.71 10.19 21.30
CA ALA A 178 -3.47 10.09 22.04
C ALA A 178 -2.85 8.68 21.95
N LEU A 179 -1.52 8.62 21.82
CA LEU A 179 -0.77 7.37 21.88
C LEU A 179 -0.51 6.99 23.35
N PRO A 180 -0.51 5.69 23.71
CA PRO A 180 -0.01 5.22 25.00
C PRO A 180 1.44 5.65 25.24
N GLU A 181 1.83 5.87 26.50
CA GLU A 181 3.20 6.33 26.86
C GLU A 181 4.32 5.41 26.35
N ASN A 182 4.03 4.12 26.20
CA ASN A 182 4.97 3.10 25.73
C ASN A 182 4.80 2.75 24.24
N ALA A 183 4.05 3.56 23.48
CA ALA A 183 3.86 3.34 22.06
C ALA A 183 5.15 3.56 21.27
N VAL A 184 5.47 2.63 20.37
CA VAL A 184 6.54 2.82 19.38
C VAL A 184 5.89 3.31 18.10
N LEU A 185 5.96 4.62 17.84
CA LEU A 185 5.49 5.20 16.59
C LEU A 185 6.54 4.99 15.50
N THR A 186 6.11 4.45 14.36
CA THR A 186 6.98 4.00 13.27
C THR A 186 6.44 4.42 11.92
N SER A 187 7.31 4.49 10.92
CA SER A 187 6.93 4.77 9.53
C SER A 187 7.41 3.62 8.63
N PRO A 188 6.52 3.03 7.82
CA PRO A 188 6.91 1.98 6.88
C PRO A 188 7.41 2.60 5.56
N PRO A 189 8.42 2.01 4.89
CA PRO A 189 8.63 2.20 3.47
C PRO A 189 7.49 1.53 2.67
N PRO A 190 7.38 1.76 1.34
CA PRO A 190 6.32 1.16 0.51
C PRO A 190 6.24 -0.38 0.58
N GLN A 191 7.37 -1.08 0.66
CA GLN A 191 7.42 -2.55 0.84
C GLN A 191 7.31 -3.00 2.31
N GLY A 192 7.05 -2.08 3.24
CA GLY A 192 7.26 -2.29 4.68
C GLY A 192 6.20 -3.13 5.39
N LEU A 193 5.09 -3.48 4.73
CA LEU A 193 3.95 -4.17 5.35
C LEU A 193 3.60 -5.44 4.60
N VAL A 194 3.54 -6.55 5.33
CA VAL A 194 3.09 -7.86 4.81
C VAL A 194 2.03 -8.43 5.75
N PHE A 195 0.93 -8.92 5.20
CA PHE A 195 -0.19 -9.51 5.94
C PHE A 195 -0.44 -10.95 5.50
N GLU A 196 -0.92 -11.79 6.41
CA GLU A 196 -1.38 -13.15 6.10
C GLU A 196 -2.91 -13.19 5.95
N ASP A 197 -3.38 -13.64 4.80
CA ASP A 197 -4.80 -13.77 4.49
C ASP A 197 -5.37 -15.07 5.04
N GLN A 198 -6.13 -14.97 6.12
CA GLN A 198 -6.72 -16.13 6.81
C GLN A 198 -7.69 -16.93 5.93
N ARG A 199 -8.37 -16.31 4.96
CA ARG A 199 -9.24 -17.05 4.05
C ARG A 199 -8.42 -17.90 3.09
N LEU A 200 -7.28 -17.39 2.62
CA LEU A 200 -6.36 -18.19 1.79
C LEU A 200 -5.72 -19.32 2.60
N VAL A 201 -5.38 -19.08 3.88
CA VAL A 201 -4.93 -20.14 4.81
C VAL A 201 -5.97 -21.25 4.93
N GLN A 202 -7.23 -20.91 5.22
CA GLN A 202 -8.33 -21.87 5.39
C GLN A 202 -8.66 -22.66 4.11
N GLN A 203 -8.43 -22.05 2.93
CA GLN A 203 -8.65 -22.71 1.64
C GLN A 203 -7.63 -23.80 1.33
N ASN A 204 -6.61 -24.02 2.18
CA ASN A 204 -5.69 -25.16 2.13
C ASN A 204 -5.08 -25.40 0.73
N LYS A 205 -4.85 -24.31 -0.03
CA LYS A 205 -4.11 -24.43 -1.28
C LYS A 205 -2.65 -24.63 -0.92
N ALA A 206 -2.23 -25.90 -0.85
CA ALA A 206 -0.88 -26.32 -0.46
C ALA A 206 0.25 -25.60 -1.24
N ASP A 207 -0.05 -25.04 -2.42
CA ASP A 207 0.91 -24.34 -3.28
C ASP A 207 0.63 -22.83 -3.43
N GLY A 208 -0.40 -22.31 -2.75
CA GLY A 208 -0.83 -20.92 -2.87
C GLY A 208 -0.13 -20.01 -1.88
N GLN A 209 0.45 -18.91 -2.34
CA GLN A 209 0.94 -17.86 -1.44
C GLN A 209 -0.26 -17.16 -0.76
N VAL A 210 -0.29 -17.25 0.57
CA VAL A 210 -1.33 -16.72 1.47
C VAL A 210 -0.95 -15.39 2.10
N ILE A 211 0.28 -14.91 1.88
CA ILE A 211 0.70 -13.56 2.27
C ILE A 211 0.48 -12.55 1.14
N VAL A 212 0.24 -11.30 1.54
CA VAL A 212 0.02 -10.16 0.64
C VAL A 212 0.78 -8.94 1.13
N GLY A 213 1.25 -8.11 0.20
CA GLY A 213 1.87 -6.83 0.51
C GLY A 213 0.81 -5.76 0.78
N GLY A 214 1.09 -4.86 1.73
CA GLY A 214 0.21 -3.78 2.16
C GLY A 214 0.17 -2.62 1.16
N ILE A 215 1.04 -1.63 1.39
CA ILE A 215 1.12 -0.40 0.57
C ILE A 215 1.48 -0.75 -0.88
N GLU A 216 2.45 -1.64 -1.08
CA GLU A 216 2.83 -2.15 -2.40
C GLU A 216 2.59 -3.66 -2.49
N PRO A 217 2.33 -4.21 -3.70
CA PRO A 217 2.26 -5.64 -3.89
C PRO A 217 3.65 -6.29 -3.75
N LEU A 218 3.67 -7.60 -3.42
CA LEU A 218 4.93 -8.33 -3.20
C LEU A 218 5.79 -8.44 -4.46
N ASP A 219 5.19 -8.35 -5.64
CA ASP A 219 5.87 -8.43 -6.93
C ASP A 219 6.32 -7.08 -7.48
N VAL A 220 6.28 -6.00 -6.67
CA VAL A 220 6.73 -4.66 -7.08
C VAL A 220 8.22 -4.64 -7.49
N ALA A 221 9.03 -5.55 -6.96
CA ALA A 221 10.43 -5.79 -7.37
C ALA A 221 10.57 -6.79 -8.54
N GLY A 222 9.48 -7.16 -9.19
CA GLY A 222 9.39 -8.14 -10.28
C GLY A 222 8.94 -9.54 -9.84
N THR A 223 8.51 -10.34 -10.82
CA THR A 223 7.94 -11.70 -10.63
C THR A 223 8.96 -12.77 -10.23
N ARG A 224 10.25 -12.43 -10.23
CA ARG A 224 11.34 -13.29 -9.76
C ARG A 224 11.95 -12.79 -8.45
N SER A 225 11.32 -11.81 -7.80
CA SER A 225 11.80 -11.28 -6.53
C SER A 225 11.70 -12.31 -5.41
N GLY A 226 12.60 -12.20 -4.43
CA GLY A 226 12.61 -13.07 -3.25
C GLY A 226 11.34 -12.94 -2.40
N TRP A 227 10.60 -11.83 -2.56
CA TRP A 227 9.30 -11.62 -1.94
C TRP A 227 8.23 -12.66 -2.29
N LEU A 228 8.37 -13.36 -3.42
CA LEU A 228 7.39 -14.36 -3.89
C LEU A 228 7.74 -15.80 -3.50
N GLU A 229 8.93 -16.03 -2.94
CA GLU A 229 9.33 -17.35 -2.46
C GLU A 229 8.51 -17.79 -1.23
N PRO A 230 8.42 -17.01 -0.12
CA PRO A 230 7.66 -17.43 1.05
C PRO A 230 6.15 -17.49 0.72
N LYS A 231 5.54 -18.63 1.03
CA LYS A 231 4.12 -18.89 0.78
C LYS A 231 3.24 -18.41 1.92
N ASN A 232 3.70 -18.49 3.15
CA ASN A 232 2.98 -18.10 4.35
C ASN A 232 3.87 -17.25 5.28
N MET A 233 3.29 -16.77 6.38
CA MET A 233 4.00 -15.94 7.34
C MET A 233 5.12 -16.71 8.03
N ASP A 234 4.93 -18.01 8.32
CA ASP A 234 5.94 -18.82 9.01
C ASP A 234 7.20 -19.02 8.16
N GLU A 235 7.04 -19.25 6.85
CA GLU A 235 8.14 -19.32 5.90
C GLU A 235 8.89 -17.99 5.77
N LEU A 236 8.17 -16.86 5.73
CA LEU A 236 8.80 -15.53 5.73
C LEU A 236 9.64 -15.32 7.00
N ILE A 237 9.10 -15.67 8.17
CA ILE A 237 9.79 -15.54 9.45
C ILE A 237 11.02 -16.46 9.50
N ALA A 238 10.86 -17.72 9.09
CA ALA A 238 11.96 -18.69 9.05
C ALA A 238 13.09 -18.20 8.13
N ARG A 239 12.74 -17.65 6.97
CA ARG A 239 13.71 -17.09 6.02
C ARG A 239 14.49 -15.92 6.60
N LEU A 240 13.80 -14.97 7.26
CA LEU A 240 14.46 -13.85 7.94
C LEU A 240 15.40 -14.33 9.05
N LYS A 241 14.98 -15.31 9.86
CA LYS A 241 15.83 -15.91 10.89
C LYS A 241 17.08 -16.58 10.33
N LEU A 242 16.94 -17.31 9.22
CA LEU A 242 18.07 -17.95 8.54
C LEU A 242 19.12 -16.93 8.06
N HIS A 243 18.70 -15.67 7.84
CA HIS A 243 19.58 -14.56 7.48
C HIS A 243 20.01 -13.70 8.69
N GLY A 244 19.81 -14.19 9.92
CA GLY A 244 20.31 -13.54 11.14
C GLY A 244 19.36 -12.54 11.79
N PHE A 245 18.12 -12.40 11.32
CA PHE A 245 17.11 -11.56 11.97
C PHE A 245 16.31 -12.38 12.99
N SER A 246 16.81 -12.47 14.22
CA SER A 246 16.21 -13.31 15.28
C SER A 246 15.75 -12.58 16.54
N GLY A 247 15.98 -11.25 16.62
CA GLY A 247 15.68 -10.45 17.82
C GLY A 247 16.65 -10.69 18.96
#